data_AF-A0A952HBY8-F1
#
_entry.id   AF-A0A952HBY8-F1
#
_cell.length_a   1.000
_cell.length_b   1.000
_cell.length_c   1.000
_cell.angle_alpha   90.00
_cell.angle_beta   90.00
_cell.angle_gamma   90.00
#
_symmetry.space_group_name_H-M   'P 1'
#
loop_
_entity.id
_entity.type
_entity.pdbx_description
1 polymer ?
#
loop_
_entity_poly.entity_id
_entity_poly.type
_entity_poly.pdbx_seq_one_letter_code
_entity_poly.pdbx_strand_id
1 'polypeptide(L)'
;MQLRGNFKATALAFALAVNEAAISRWKRGGPITLHHAIHLCDTLDVSMDWLIRGIGHPGVHRRPEIGYLPPRVSESTVNEVRALLSFMEHRSNIRLAQDASSPSPGARAT
;
A
#
# COMPACT_ATOMS: atom_id res chain seq x y z
N MET A 1 24.39 4.47 -14.82
CA MET A 1 25.08 3.61 -13.84
C MET A 1 24.03 2.68 -13.22
N GLN A 2 24.05 1.39 -13.56
CA GLN A 2 22.99 0.44 -13.19
C GLN A 2 23.47 -0.39 -11.99
N LEU A 3 23.08 0.02 -10.78
CA LEU A 3 23.52 -0.63 -9.54
C LEU A 3 22.42 -1.55 -9.01
N ARG A 4 22.45 -2.82 -9.44
CA ARG A 4 21.60 -3.86 -8.87
C ARG A 4 22.18 -4.33 -7.54
N GLY A 5 21.40 -4.19 -6.47
CA GLY A 5 21.29 -5.26 -5.48
C GLY A 5 22.07 -5.16 -4.16
N ASN A 6 22.93 -4.17 -3.93
CA ASN A 6 23.61 -4.03 -2.63
C ASN A 6 23.77 -2.57 -2.23
N PHE A 7 22.69 -1.93 -1.78
CA PHE A 7 22.84 -0.68 -1.04
C PHE A 7 23.37 -1.01 0.36
N LYS A 8 24.47 -0.38 0.76
CA LYS A 8 24.78 -0.25 2.20
C LYS A 8 23.55 0.38 2.85
N ALA A 9 23.08 -0.17 3.97
CA ALA A 9 21.85 0.29 4.64
C ALA A 9 21.85 1.81 4.87
N THR A 10 23.04 2.37 5.11
CA THR A 10 23.33 3.81 5.21
C THR A 10 22.97 4.60 3.95
N ALA A 11 23.37 4.11 2.77
CA ALA A 11 23.10 4.75 1.49
C ALA A 11 21.61 4.70 1.14
N LEU A 12 20.94 3.59 1.45
CA LEU A 12 19.50 3.46 1.26
C LEU A 12 18.71 4.35 2.22
N ALA A 13 19.13 4.43 3.48
CA ALA A 13 18.56 5.32 4.47
C ALA A 13 18.64 6.78 4.02
N PHE A 14 19.81 7.20 3.53
CA PHE A 14 20.02 8.53 2.96
C PHE A 14 19.11 8.80 1.74
N ALA A 15 19.05 7.87 0.79
CA ALA A 15 18.23 8.02 -0.41
C ALA A 15 16.72 8.11 -0.10
N LEU A 16 16.27 7.46 0.97
CA LEU A 16 14.87 7.47 1.41
C LEU A 16 14.57 8.56 2.44
N ALA A 17 15.56 9.39 2.80
CA ALA A 17 15.47 10.38 3.87
C ALA A 17 14.95 9.80 5.21
N VAL A 18 15.35 8.56 5.52
CA VAL A 18 15.02 7.87 6.77
C VAL A 18 16.27 7.54 7.59
N ASN A 19 16.08 7.22 8.86
CA ASN A 19 17.16 6.70 9.70
C ASN A 19 17.48 5.24 9.33
N GLU A 20 18.75 4.83 9.43
CA GLU A 20 19.19 3.44 9.27
C GLU A 20 18.44 2.44 10.17
N ALA A 21 18.00 2.89 11.35
CA ALA A 21 17.16 2.10 12.25
C ALA A 21 15.82 1.70 11.61
N ALA A 22 15.26 2.54 10.72
CA ALA A 22 14.05 2.22 9.96
C ALA A 22 14.34 1.12 8.94
N ILE A 23 15.44 1.21 8.18
CA ILE A 23 15.87 0.16 7.24
C ILE A 23 16.09 -1.17 7.98
N SER A 24 16.77 -1.12 9.12
CA SER A 24 17.01 -2.28 9.98
C SER A 24 15.71 -2.91 10.48
N ARG A 25 14.71 -2.10 10.83
CA ARG A 25 13.37 -2.56 11.22
C ARG A 25 12.65 -3.24 10.06
N TRP A 26 12.64 -2.65 8.87
CA TRP A 26 11.98 -3.24 7.69
C TRP A 26 12.61 -4.56 7.27
N LYS A 27 13.95 -4.66 7.30
CA LYS A 27 14.67 -5.92 7.02
C LYS A 27 14.28 -7.05 7.96
N ARG A 28 13.84 -6.74 9.19
CA ARG A 28 13.35 -7.72 10.17
C ARG A 28 11.85 -8.03 10.02
N GLY A 29 11.20 -7.57 8.95
CA GLY A 29 9.76 -7.72 8.75
C GLY A 29 8.91 -6.76 9.59
N GLY A 30 9.51 -5.70 10.13
CA GLY A 30 8.77 -4.66 10.83
C GLY A 30 7.91 -3.81 9.89
N PRO A 31 6.92 -3.08 10.43
CA PRO A 31 5.96 -2.34 9.63
C PRO A 31 6.63 -1.23 8.81
N ILE A 32 6.16 -1.08 7.57
CA ILE A 32 6.50 -0.01 6.64
C ILE A 32 5.21 0.68 6.20
N THR A 33 5.22 2.01 6.18
CA THR A 33 4.08 2.76 5.63
C THR A 33 4.07 2.63 4.11
N LEU A 34 2.91 2.74 3.48
CA LEU A 34 2.80 2.69 2.03
C LEU A 34 3.68 3.74 1.32
N HIS A 35 3.76 4.97 1.84
CA HIS A 35 4.62 6.03 1.30
C HIS A 35 6.09 5.58 1.19
N HIS A 36 6.68 5.09 2.29
CA HIS A 36 8.05 4.57 2.29
C HIS A 36 8.22 3.34 1.39
N ALA A 37 7.21 2.48 1.26
CA ALA A 37 7.27 1.33 0.36
C ALA A 37 7.31 1.75 -1.11
N ILE A 38 6.53 2.77 -1.50
CA ILE A 38 6.55 3.34 -2.86
C ILE A 38 7.94 3.92 -3.15
N HIS A 39 8.42 4.78 -2.25
CA HIS A 39 9.75 5.38 -2.38
C HIS A 39 10.88 4.34 -2.45
N LEU A 40 10.75 3.23 -1.72
CA LEU A 40 11.68 2.10 -1.77
C LEU A 40 11.67 1.40 -3.13
N CYS A 41 10.49 1.14 -3.70
CA CYS A 41 10.35 0.57 -5.05
C CYS A 41 10.98 1.46 -6.12
N ASP A 42 10.74 2.77 -6.05
CA ASP A 42 11.29 3.75 -6.99
C ASP A 42 12.82 3.84 -6.88
N THR A 43 13.34 3.86 -5.64
CA THR A 43 14.79 3.97 -5.37
C THR A 43 15.55 2.72 -5.82
N LEU A 44 14.95 1.54 -5.64
CA LEU A 44 15.58 0.27 -6.00
C LEU A 44 15.29 -0.16 -7.45
N ASP A 45 14.42 0.56 -8.16
CA ASP A 45 13.87 0.15 -9.46
C ASP A 45 13.32 -1.30 -9.40
N VAL A 46 12.40 -1.54 -8.45
CA VAL A 46 11.74 -2.85 -8.29
C VAL A 46 10.21 -2.72 -8.21
N SER A 47 9.51 -3.80 -8.57
CA SER A 47 8.05 -3.87 -8.50
C SER A 47 7.54 -4.06 -7.07
N MET A 48 6.40 -3.44 -6.77
CA MET A 48 5.74 -3.53 -5.47
C MET A 48 5.30 -4.96 -5.14
N ASP A 49 4.77 -5.70 -6.12
CA ASP A 49 4.39 -7.10 -5.95
C ASP A 49 5.59 -7.99 -5.59
N TRP A 50 6.74 -7.74 -6.21
CA TRP A 50 7.97 -8.46 -5.85
C TRP A 50 8.44 -8.11 -4.44
N LEU A 51 8.40 -6.82 -4.07
CA LEU A 51 8.80 -6.35 -2.75
C LEU A 51 7.91 -6.90 -1.62
N ILE A 52 6.58 -6.82 -1.78
CA ILE A 52 5.62 -7.16 -0.71
C ILE A 52 5.29 -8.64 -0.69
N ARG A 53 5.05 -9.25 -1.85
CA ARG A 53 4.51 -10.61 -1.95
C ARG A 53 5.58 -11.64 -2.30
N GLY A 54 6.77 -11.21 -2.72
CA GLY A 54 7.83 -12.11 -3.17
C GLY A 54 7.48 -12.86 -4.46
N ILE A 55 6.49 -12.40 -5.22
CA ILE A 55 6.06 -13.03 -6.47
C ILE A 55 6.37 -12.13 -7.67
N GLY A 56 6.45 -12.74 -8.86
CA GLY A 56 6.75 -12.03 -10.09
C GLY A 56 8.23 -11.68 -10.23
N HIS A 57 8.55 -10.82 -11.19
CA HIS A 57 9.92 -10.41 -11.49
C HIS A 57 10.14 -8.95 -11.04
N PRO A 58 11.30 -8.59 -10.44
CA PRO A 58 11.54 -7.27 -9.87
C PRO A 58 11.43 -6.15 -10.90
N GLY A 59 11.66 -6.43 -12.19
CA GLY A 59 11.53 -5.46 -13.27
C GLY A 59 10.15 -5.35 -13.94
N VAL A 60 9.11 -6.03 -13.45
CA VAL A 60 7.77 -6.04 -14.09
C VAL A 60 7.10 -4.67 -14.10
N HIS A 61 7.50 -3.77 -13.19
CA HIS A 61 7.01 -2.39 -13.17
C HIS A 61 7.60 -1.54 -14.30
N ARG A 62 8.70 -1.96 -14.94
CA ARG A 62 9.22 -1.25 -16.11
C ARG A 62 8.23 -1.40 -17.26
N ARG A 63 7.69 -0.27 -17.72
CA ARG A 63 6.99 -0.22 -19.00
C ARG A 63 7.95 -0.73 -20.08
N PRO A 64 7.51 -1.60 -21.00
CA PRO A 64 8.29 -1.91 -22.19
C PRO A 64 8.54 -0.60 -22.92
N GLU A 65 9.81 -0.25 -23.13
CA GLU A 65 10.20 1.06 -23.64
C GLU A 65 9.68 1.35 -25.06
N ILE A 66 9.12 0.36 -25.75
CA ILE A 66 8.50 0.54 -27.07
C ILE A 66 7.26 -0.37 -27.16
N GLY A 67 6.07 0.23 -27.31
CA GLY A 67 4.89 -0.44 -27.87
C GLY A 67 3.89 -1.11 -26.92
N TYR A 68 4.16 -1.23 -25.63
CA TYR A 68 3.17 -1.76 -24.68
C TYR A 68 2.56 -0.63 -23.86
N LEU A 69 1.35 -0.21 -24.26
CA LEU A 69 0.48 0.53 -23.36
C LEU A 69 0.05 -0.48 -22.28
N PRO A 70 0.41 -0.32 -20.99
CA PRO A 70 -0.20 -1.14 -19.95
C PRO A 70 -1.72 -1.01 -20.12
N PRO A 71 -2.51 -2.06 -19.87
CA PRO A 71 -3.96 -1.96 -19.99
C PRO A 71 -4.38 -0.74 -19.20
N ARG A 72 -4.81 0.31 -19.92
CA ARG A 72 -5.32 1.52 -19.28
C ARG A 72 -6.55 1.02 -18.56
N VAL A 73 -6.49 1.01 -17.23
CA VAL A 73 -7.69 0.79 -16.43
C VAL A 73 -8.69 1.81 -16.93
N SER A 74 -9.81 1.34 -17.48
CA SER A 74 -10.81 2.23 -18.05
C SER A 74 -11.31 3.16 -16.96
N GLU A 75 -11.67 4.38 -17.33
CA GLU A 75 -12.24 5.33 -16.38
C GLU A 75 -13.52 4.78 -15.74
N SER A 76 -14.28 3.93 -16.45
CA SER A 76 -15.40 3.15 -15.91
C SER A 76 -14.97 2.24 -14.77
N THR A 77 -13.91 1.44 -14.96
CA THR A 77 -13.39 0.54 -13.92
C THR A 77 -12.93 1.31 -12.68
N VAL A 78 -12.28 2.47 -12.87
CA VAL A 78 -11.88 3.33 -11.75
C VAL A 78 -13.12 3.86 -11.00
N ASN A 79 -14.15 4.27 -11.74
CA ASN A 79 -15.39 4.77 -11.15
C ASN A 79 -16.18 3.67 -10.43
N GLU A 80 -16.21 2.45 -10.98
CA GLU A 80 -16.82 1.27 -10.34
C GLU A 80 -16.14 0.93 -9.02
N VAL A 81 -14.80 0.90 -8.99
CA VAL A 81 -14.04 0.67 -7.75
C VAL A 81 -14.31 1.79 -6.74
N ARG A 82 -14.35 3.05 -7.17
CA ARG A 82 -14.67 4.19 -6.29
C ARG A 82 -16.09 4.08 -5.72
N ALA A 83 -17.07 3.71 -6.55
CA ALA A 83 -18.45 3.50 -6.13
C ALA A 83 -18.55 2.34 -5.11
N LEU A 84 -17.81 1.25 -5.34
CA LEU A 84 -17.76 0.11 -4.43
C LEU A 84 -17.15 0.49 -3.07
N LEU A 85 -16.04 1.24 -3.07
CA LEU A 85 -15.41 1.73 -1.84
C LEU A 85 -16.35 2.66 -1.06
N SER A 86 -17.02 3.59 -1.76
CA SER A 86 -18.00 4.49 -1.14
C SER A 86 -19.20 3.73 -0.58
N PHE A 87 -19.70 2.72 -1.29
CA PHE A 87 -20.78 1.85 -0.79
C PHE A 87 -20.36 1.07 0.46
N MET A 88 -19.13 0.53 0.49
CA MET A 88 -18.59 -0.19 1.64
C MET A 88 -18.44 0.72 2.87
N GLU A 89 -17.99 1.96 2.67
CA GLU A 89 -17.89 2.97 3.71
C GLU A 89 -19.28 3.37 4.25
N HIS A 90 -20.24 3.61 3.36
CA HIS A 90 -21.60 3.96 3.74
C HIS A 90 -22.29 2.85 4.55
N ARG A 91 -22.08 1.56 4.17
CA ARG A 91 -22.60 0.42 4.94
C ARG A 91 -21.93 0.27 6.31
N SER A 92 -20.64 0.59 6.42
CA SER A 92 -19.95 0.60 7.71
C SER A 92 -20.54 1.68 8.64
N ASN A 93 -20.83 2.86 8.11
CA ASN A 93 -21.43 3.96 8.87
C ASN A 93 -22.87 3.68 9.31
N ILE A 94 -23.67 3.02 8.45
CA ILE A 94 -25.04 2.62 8.80
C ILE A 94 -25.03 1.61 9.96
N ARG A 95 -24.13 0.63 9.94
CA ARG A 95 -24.01 -0.36 11.03
C ARG A 95 -23.64 0.30 12.36
N LEU A 96 -22.69 1.25 12.34
CA LEU A 96 -22.32 2.02 13.54
C LEU A 96 -23.49 2.88 14.08
N ALA A 97 -24.32 3.45 13.19
CA ALA A 97 -25.50 4.22 13.59
C ALA A 97 -26.62 3.35 14.16
N GLN A 98 -26.79 2.11 13.69
CA GLN A 98 -27.77 1.14 14.19
C GLN A 98 -27.39 0.60 15.59
N ASP A 99 -26.10 0.35 15.83
CA ASP A 99 -25.62 -0.06 17.15
C ASP A 99 -25.74 1.08 18.18
N ALA A 100 -25.49 2.33 17.77
CA ALA A 100 -25.66 3.50 18.65
C ALA A 100 -27.13 3.84 18.96
N SER A 101 -28.07 3.40 18.10
CA SER A 101 -29.51 3.67 18.26
C SER A 101 -30.27 2.54 18.98
N SER A 102 -29.59 1.47 19.39
CA SER A 102 -30.19 0.39 20.17
C SER A 102 -30.33 0.82 21.65
N PRO A 103 -31.56 0.88 22.21
CA PRO A 103 -31.73 1.24 23.61
C PRO A 103 -31.19 0.13 24.52
N SER A 104 -30.33 0.51 25.47
CA SER A 104 -29.78 -0.39 26.49
C SER A 104 -30.91 -1.03 27.32
N PRO A 105 -31.03 -2.38 27.37
CA PRO A 105 -32.05 -3.04 28.19
C PRO A 105 -31.53 -3.11 29.62
N GLY A 106 -31.62 -2.00 30.35
CA GLY A 106 -30.97 -1.88 31.66
C GLY A 106 -31.52 -0.77 32.52
N ALA A 107 -32.85 -0.62 32.61
CA ALA A 107 -33.48 0.17 33.66
C ALA A 107 -34.92 -0.29 33.89
N ARG A 108 -35.10 -1.48 34.47
CA ARG A 108 -36.36 -1.80 35.16
C ARG A 108 -36.11 -1.58 36.64
N ALA A 109 -36.62 -0.45 37.13
CA ALA A 109 -36.57 -0.04 38.52
C ALA A 109 -37.29 -1.05 39.42
N THR A 110 -36.75 -1.13 40.63
CA THR A 110 -37.27 -1.70 41.89
C THR A 110 -38.79 -1.63 42.07
#